data_AF-A0A9X7PIG9-F1
#
_entry.id   AF-A0A9X7PIG9-F1
#
_cell.length_a   1.000
_cell.length_b   1.000
_cell.length_c   1.000
_cell.angle_alpha   90.00
_cell.angle_beta   90.00
_cell.angle_gamma   90.00
#
_symmetry.space_group_name_H-M   'P 1'
#
loop_
_entity.id
_entity.type
_entity.pdbx_description
1 polymer ?
#
loop_
_entity_poly.entity_id
_entity_poly.type
_entity_poly.pdbx_seq_one_letter_code
_entity_poly.pdbx_strand_id
1 'polypeptide(L)' 'MNEDLKRILTVELQLDDAALRPGTSLEDAGIDSLSVVELSVYLSEQLGLEISEEELQSAASVDELDRMVEQRRRKG' A
#
# COMPACT_ATOMS: atom_id res chain seq x y z
N MET A 1 -6.63 8.22 0.08
CA MET A 1 -6.28 6.96 0.75
C MET A 1 -7.53 6.27 1.23
N ASN A 2 -7.74 5.06 0.73
CA ASN A 2 -8.79 4.16 1.19
C ASN A 2 -8.55 3.75 2.67
N GLU A 3 -9.63 3.69 3.46
CA GLU A 3 -9.55 3.35 4.90
C GLU A 3 -8.95 1.97 5.17
N ASP A 4 -9.16 0.99 4.27
CA ASP A 4 -8.60 -0.35 4.45
C ASP A 4 -7.10 -0.39 4.18
N LEU A 5 -6.65 0.27 3.11
CA LEU A 5 -5.23 0.40 2.82
C LEU A 5 -4.53 1.16 3.95
N LYS A 6 -5.14 2.28 4.39
CA LYS A 6 -4.66 3.06 5.53
C LYS A 6 -4.50 2.20 6.79
N ARG A 7 -5.47 1.33 7.07
CA ARG A 7 -5.42 0.41 8.21
C ARG A 7 -4.27 -0.58 8.08
N ILE A 8 -4.08 -1.21 6.93
CA ILE A 8 -2.96 -2.13 6.72
C ILE A 8 -1.62 -1.40 6.95
N LEU A 9 -1.43 -0.24 6.33
CA LEU A 9 -0.19 0.53 6.44
C LEU A 9 0.09 0.96 7.89
N THR A 10 -0.91 1.41 8.65
CA THR A 10 -0.71 1.95 10.01
C THR A 10 -0.79 0.90 11.12
N VAL A 11 -1.64 -0.12 10.98
CA VAL A 11 -1.89 -1.12 12.03
C VAL A 11 -1.02 -2.35 11.83
N GLU A 12 -0.97 -2.89 10.61
CA GLU A 12 -0.24 -4.12 10.32
C GLU A 12 1.24 -3.81 10.08
N LEU A 13 1.55 -2.82 9.23
CA LEU A 13 2.93 -2.43 8.91
C LEU A 13 3.51 -1.38 9.87
N GLN A 14 2.72 -0.91 10.85
CA GLN A 14 3.13 0.04 11.87
C GLN A 14 3.76 1.34 11.33
N LEU A 15 3.36 1.77 10.12
CA LEU A 15 3.85 3.00 9.50
C LEU A 15 3.24 4.23 10.16
N ASP A 16 3.99 5.33 10.13
CA ASP A 16 3.53 6.61 10.66
C ASP A 16 2.45 7.22 9.76
N ASP A 17 1.25 7.42 10.31
CA ASP A 17 0.15 8.12 9.63
C ASP A 17 0.56 9.52 9.14
N ALA A 18 1.47 10.19 9.86
CA ALA A 18 1.96 11.49 9.47
C ALA A 18 2.78 11.46 8.17
N ALA A 19 3.38 10.31 7.84
CA ALA A 19 4.18 10.08 6.64
C ALA A 19 3.33 9.63 5.43
N LEU A 20 2.14 9.06 5.66
CA LEU A 20 1.20 8.60 4.63
C LEU A 20 0.44 9.75 3.93
N ARG A 21 1.16 10.78 3.47
CA ARG A 21 0.58 11.93 2.77
C ARG A 21 0.60 11.73 1.26
N PRO A 22 -0.38 12.29 0.53
CA PRO A 22 -0.33 12.35 -0.92
C PRO A 22 0.95 13.04 -1.37
N GLY A 23 1.69 12.40 -2.27
CA GLY A 23 2.97 12.91 -2.79
C GLY A 23 4.21 12.55 -1.96
N THR A 24 4.07 11.93 -0.78
CA THR A 24 5.21 11.29 -0.11
C THR A 24 5.68 10.10 -0.94
N SER A 25 6.99 9.94 -1.10
CA SER A 25 7.56 8.75 -1.75
C SER A 25 7.30 7.50 -0.90
N LEU A 26 7.39 6.30 -1.49
CA LEU A 26 7.23 5.07 -0.71
C LEU A 26 8.29 4.95 0.39
N GLU A 27 9.55 5.27 0.07
CA GLU A 27 10.66 5.22 1.03
C GLU A 27 10.43 6.20 2.20
N ASP A 28 10.04 7.45 1.91
CA ASP A 28 9.75 8.46 2.96
C ASP A 28 8.52 8.09 3.79
N ALA A 29 7.59 7.33 3.22
CA ALA A 29 6.43 6.78 3.94
C ALA A 29 6.80 5.57 4.81
N GLY A 30 8.05 5.09 4.75
CA GLY A 30 8.52 3.91 5.47
C GLY A 30 8.20 2.58 4.77
N ILE A 31 7.76 2.63 3.51
CA ILE A 31 7.52 1.42 2.71
C ILE A 31 8.85 1.02 2.07
N ASP A 32 9.45 -0.03 2.64
CA ASP A 32 10.66 -0.66 2.12
C ASP A 32 10.36 -1.99 1.40
N SER A 33 11.40 -2.69 0.95
CA SER A 33 11.23 -3.99 0.28
C SER A 33 10.54 -5.04 1.14
N LEU A 34 10.71 -5.02 2.47
CA LEU A 34 10.06 -5.97 3.38
C LEU A 34 8.59 -5.58 3.57
N SER A 35 8.30 -4.30 3.80
CA SER A 35 6.94 -3.79 3.93
C SER A 35 6.11 -4.04 2.68
N VAL A 36 6.72 -4.02 1.48
CA VAL A 36 6.01 -4.36 0.23
C VAL A 36 5.60 -5.82 0.18
N VAL A 37 6.48 -6.74 0.61
CA VAL A 37 6.15 -8.17 0.70
C VAL A 37 4.97 -8.36 1.64
N GLU A 38 5.05 -7.81 2.84
CA GLU A 38 3.97 -7.87 3.84
C GLU A 38 2.68 -7.24 3.31
N LEU A 39 2.76 -6.07 2.67
CA LEU A 39 1.61 -5.40 2.07
C LEU A 39 0.93 -6.29 1.03
N SER A 40 1.68 -6.95 0.15
CA SER A 40 1.10 -7.87 -0.86
C SER A 40 0.30 -9.01 -0.21
N VAL A 41 0.83 -9.58 0.89
CA VAL A 41 0.16 -10.63 1.66
C VAL A 41 -1.11 -10.08 2.30
N TYR A 42 -1.06 -8.94 2.98
CA TYR A 42 -2.24 -8.34 3.60
C TYR A 42 -3.32 -7.94 2.59
N LEU A 43 -2.93 -7.42 1.42
CA LEU A 43 -3.86 -7.08 0.34
C LEU A 43 -4.57 -8.34 -0.19
N SER A 44 -3.85 -9.45 -0.34
CA SER A 44 -4.44 -10.72 -0.75
C SER A 44 -5.33 -11.33 0.33
N GLU A 45 -4.83 -11.46 1.57
CA GLU A 45 -5.55 -12.14 2.65
C GLU A 45 -6.72 -11.32 3.22
N GLN A 46 -6.55 -10.01 3.41
CA GLN A 46 -7.59 -9.16 4.01
C GLN A 46 -8.57 -8.60 2.96
N LEU A 47 -8.09 -8.27 1.77
CA LEU A 47 -8.90 -7.63 0.73
C LEU A 47 -9.21 -8.51 -0.48
N GLY A 48 -8.60 -9.68 -0.59
CA GLY A 48 -8.75 -10.55 -1.77
C GLY A 48 -8.09 -9.99 -3.03
N LEU A 49 -7.12 -9.08 -2.89
CA LEU A 49 -6.47 -8.38 -4.00
C LEU A 49 -5.08 -8.94 -4.25
N GLU A 50 -4.91 -9.67 -5.36
CA GLU A 50 -3.61 -10.24 -5.73
C GLU A 50 -2.73 -9.23 -6.48
N ILE A 51 -2.16 -8.25 -5.77
CA ILE A 51 -1.20 -7.29 -6.35
C ILE A 51 0.22 -7.80 -6.10
N SER A 52 1.05 -7.89 -7.16
CA SER A 52 2.42 -8.37 -7.00
C SER A 52 3.32 -7.32 -6.33
N GLU A 53 4.39 -7.80 -5.69
CA GLU A 53 5.42 -6.94 -5.10
C GLU A 53 6.00 -5.95 -6.13
N GLU A 54 6.27 -6.43 -7.35
CA GLU A 54 6.78 -5.61 -8.45
C GLU A 54 5.82 -4.46 -8.82
N GLU A 55 4.51 -4.74 -8.82
CA GLU A 55 3.49 -3.69 -9.03
C GLU A 55 3.52 -2.68 -7.88
N LEU A 56 3.54 -3.13 -6.63
CA LEU A 56 3.58 -2.23 -5.47
C LEU A 56 4.85 -1.37 -5.45
N GLN A 57 6.02 -1.94 -5.78
CA GLN A 57 7.30 -1.21 -5.89
C GLN A 57 7.33 -0.21 -7.05
N SER A 58 6.48 -0.40 -8.06
CA SER A 58 6.41 0.52 -9.20
C SER A 58 5.73 1.85 -8.87
N ALA A 59 4.99 1.93 -7.76
CA ALA A 59 4.36 3.17 -7.33
C ALA A 59 5.41 4.19 -6.87
N ALA A 60 5.39 5.39 -7.44
CA ALA A 60 6.35 6.43 -7.07
C ALA A 60 5.99 7.16 -5.78
N SER A 61 4.73 7.04 -5.33
CA SER A 61 4.23 7.75 -4.14
C SER A 61 3.05 7.04 -3.49
N VAL A 62 2.72 7.44 -2.26
CA VAL A 62 1.57 6.92 -1.50
C VAL A 62 0.24 7.13 -2.25
N ASP A 63 0.07 8.24 -2.96
CA ASP A 63 -1.15 8.50 -3.76
C ASP A 63 -1.25 7.57 -4.96
N GLU A 64 -0.12 7.22 -5.58
CA GLU A 64 -0.11 6.25 -6.69
C GLU A 64 -0.42 4.85 -6.19
N LEU A 65 0.17 4.45 -5.06
CA LEU A 65 -0.12 3.17 -4.40
C LEU A 65 -1.62 3.04 -4.07
N ASP A 66 -2.22 4.08 -3.48
CA ASP A 66 -3.64 4.11 -3.18
C ASP A 66 -4.51 3.93 -4.43
N ARG A 67 -4.17 4.63 -5.51
CA ARG A 67 -4.86 4.49 -6.80
C ARG A 67 -4.72 3.10 -7.39
N MET A 68 -3.54 2.48 -7.30
CA MET A 68 -3.32 1.11 -7.79
C MET A 68 -4.21 0.11 -7.07
N VAL A 69 -4.29 0.20 -5.73
CA VAL A 69 -5.15 -0.65 -4.91
C VAL A 69 -6.63 -0.43 -5.25
N GLU A 70 -7.08 0.83 -5.34
CA GLU A 70 -8.46 1.14 -5.73
C GLU A 70 -8.81 0.63 -7.14
N GLN A 71 -7.91 0.77 -8.10
CA GLN A 71 -8.11 0.27 -9.45
C GLN A 71 -8.25 -1.25 -9.46
N ARG A 72 -7.47 -1.97 -8.64
CA ARG A 72 -7.59 -3.42 -8.53
C ARG A 72 -8.93 -3.83 -7.92
N ARG A 73 -9.36 -3.14 -6.85
CA ARG A 73 -10.67 -3.38 -6.21
C ARG A 73 -11.87 -3.19 -7.14
N ARG A 74 -11.76 -2.31 -8.14
CA ARG A 74 -12.83 -2.11 -9.13
C ARG A 74 -12.83 -3.15 -10.26
N LYS A 75 -11.72 -3.87 -10.44
CA LYS A 75 -11.56 -4.87 -11.50
C LYS A 75 -11.82 -6.31 -11.03
N GLY A 76 -11.69 -6.57 -9.72
CA GLY A 76 -12.13 -7.82 -9.07
C GLY A 76 -13.59 -7.77 -8.67
#